data_AF-A0A136Q292-F1
#
_entry.id   AF-A0A136Q292-F1
#
_cell.length_a   1.000
_cell.length_b   1.000
_cell.length_c   1.000
_cell.angle_alpha   90.00
_cell.angle_beta   90.00
_cell.angle_gamma   90.00
#
_symmetry.space_group_name_H-M   'P 1'
#
loop_
_entity.id
_entity.type
_entity.pdbx_description
1 polymer ?
#
loop_
_entity_poly.entity_id
_entity_poly.type
_entity_poly.pdbx_seq_one_letter_code
_entity_poly.pdbx_strand_id
1 'polypeptide(L)'
;MKKFWSILLAGLLCIGMLAGCAPAEQQAQASGLAPEATVEQTGRPSVPESAVVSPSPSAALPPPAEESGPAAGGTGIGASSAKGKNTGTSAVKEPESGTPDGTDGAAASTPEQAGTPEFAPQQPETITCTIAIDCKAALDVEPDLANAVSSGGTILGGKTVTLDPGATVYDALRATGVTFSGKSYISSINSISEGDCGPQSGWMYSVNGDYPGVGCTKYTLSDGDSIRWRYTCNMGADIGA
;
A
#
# COMPACT_ATOMS: atom_id res chain seq x y z
N MET A 1 -12.50 34.12 -24.27
CA MET A 1 -12.62 35.48 -23.69
C MET A 1 -13.23 35.30 -22.29
N LYS A 2 -12.65 35.79 -21.19
CA LYS A 2 -12.81 37.18 -20.67
C LYS A 2 -14.31 37.58 -20.66
N LYS A 3 -14.98 37.90 -19.55
CA LYS A 3 -14.53 38.73 -18.40
C LYS A 3 -15.29 38.46 -17.07
N PHE A 4 -14.57 38.66 -15.97
CA PHE A 4 -14.95 39.27 -14.67
C PHE A 4 -16.41 39.35 -14.22
N TRP A 5 -16.66 38.89 -12.98
CA TRP A 5 -17.49 39.66 -12.03
C TRP A 5 -16.63 40.04 -10.82
N SER A 6 -16.27 41.32 -10.73
CA SER A 6 -15.69 41.94 -9.55
C SER A 6 -16.30 43.33 -9.43
N ILE A 7 -17.04 43.58 -8.35
CA ILE A 7 -17.58 44.91 -8.02
C ILE A 7 -17.11 45.24 -6.60
N LEU A 8 -16.73 46.50 -6.41
CA LEU A 8 -15.90 46.96 -5.30
C LEU A 8 -16.45 48.31 -4.82
N LEU A 9 -16.89 48.38 -3.56
CA LEU A 9 -17.15 49.60 -2.79
C LEU A 9 -16.64 49.28 -1.36
N ALA A 10 -15.63 49.91 -0.73
CA ALA A 10 -15.05 51.27 -0.75
C ALA A 10 -15.72 52.26 0.24
N GLY A 11 -14.90 52.83 1.15
CA GLY A 11 -15.33 53.61 2.33
C GLY A 11 -15.27 52.76 3.61
N LEU A 12 -14.28 52.80 4.52
CA LEU A 12 -13.23 53.77 4.86
C LEU A 12 -13.72 55.07 5.52
N LEU A 13 -13.55 55.19 6.86
CA LEU A 13 -12.82 56.25 7.58
C LEU A 13 -12.72 55.97 9.11
N CYS A 14 -11.73 56.59 9.78
CA CYS A 14 -11.51 56.73 11.25
C CYS A 14 -11.41 55.43 12.10
N ILE A 15 -10.26 55.03 12.67
CA ILE A 15 -9.28 55.69 13.58
C ILE A 15 -9.77 55.75 15.04
N GLY A 16 -8.99 55.13 15.93
CA GLY A 16 -9.26 55.03 17.37
C GLY A 16 -8.13 54.36 18.18
N MET A 17 -6.87 54.77 17.99
CA MET A 17 -5.79 54.38 18.90
C MET A 17 -5.94 55.11 20.25
N LEU A 18 -5.76 54.39 21.35
CA LEU A 18 -5.17 54.95 22.58
C LEU A 18 -4.62 53.82 23.46
N ALA A 19 -3.37 53.96 23.90
CA ALA A 19 -2.75 53.09 24.89
C ALA A 19 -3.00 53.62 26.31
N GLY A 20 -3.14 52.72 27.29
CA GLY A 20 -3.22 53.07 28.71
C GLY A 20 -2.31 52.16 29.53
N CYS A 21 -1.52 52.73 30.44
CA CYS A 21 -0.49 51.99 31.19
C CYS A 21 -0.41 52.45 32.66
N ALA A 22 -0.84 51.57 33.57
CA ALA A 22 -0.55 51.58 35.02
C ALA A 22 -1.05 52.86 35.79
N PRO A 23 -0.84 52.98 37.12
CA PRO A 23 -0.29 52.03 38.10
C PRO A 23 -1.11 51.86 39.43
N ALA A 24 -0.50 51.14 40.39
CA ALA A 24 -0.54 51.34 41.85
C ALA A 24 -1.50 50.51 42.77
N GLU A 25 -0.85 49.89 43.76
CA GLU A 25 -1.18 49.74 45.20
C GLU A 25 -2.46 49.03 45.71
N GLN A 26 -2.28 47.83 46.27
CA GLN A 26 -2.50 47.44 47.70
C GLN A 26 -2.49 45.89 47.80
N GLN A 27 -2.02 45.22 48.86
CA GLN A 27 -1.40 45.65 50.13
C GLN A 27 -0.40 44.57 50.61
N ALA A 28 0.56 44.94 51.47
CA ALA A 28 1.59 44.00 51.97
C ALA A 28 1.33 43.54 53.42
N GLN A 29 1.81 42.34 53.75
CA GLN A 29 2.27 41.98 55.10
C GLN A 29 3.61 41.26 55.01
N ALA A 30 4.47 41.43 56.02
CA ALA A 30 5.87 41.06 55.96
C ALA A 30 6.39 40.43 57.26
N SER A 31 7.20 39.37 57.11
CA SER A 31 8.21 38.85 58.05
C SER A 31 8.92 37.66 57.37
N GLY A 32 10.24 37.53 57.36
CA GLY A 32 11.30 38.43 57.79
C GLY A 32 12.67 37.73 57.77
N LEU A 33 13.77 38.52 57.80
CA LEU A 33 15.17 38.10 58.05
C LEU A 33 15.90 37.22 57.00
N ALA A 34 16.80 37.87 56.24
CA ALA A 34 18.15 37.33 55.94
C ALA A 34 19.11 37.71 57.11
N PRO A 35 20.44 37.42 57.15
CA PRO A 35 21.47 37.35 56.09
C PRO A 35 21.95 35.90 55.77
N GLU A 36 22.48 35.55 54.59
CA GLU A 36 23.74 35.94 53.90
C GLU A 36 24.99 35.15 54.37
N ALA A 37 25.62 34.41 53.44
CA ALA A 37 27.01 33.94 53.53
C ALA A 37 27.56 33.59 52.12
N THR A 38 28.37 34.48 51.55
CA THR A 38 29.02 34.32 50.23
C THR A 38 30.28 33.47 50.32
N VAL A 39 30.49 32.54 49.37
CA VAL A 39 31.84 32.20 48.85
C VAL A 39 31.75 31.89 47.35
N GLU A 40 32.79 32.25 46.60
CA GLU A 40 33.05 31.81 45.21
C GLU A 40 33.55 30.32 45.20
N GLN A 41 34.11 29.67 44.17
CA GLN A 41 34.77 30.11 42.93
C GLN A 41 35.00 28.92 41.96
N THR A 42 35.20 29.23 40.66
CA THR A 42 35.70 28.33 39.59
C THR A 42 34.83 27.10 39.24
N GLY A 43 34.95 26.50 38.05
CA GLY A 43 35.79 26.83 36.89
C GLY A 43 35.35 26.11 35.61
N ARG A 44 35.87 26.53 34.45
CA ARG A 44 35.49 26.05 33.11
C ARG A 44 36.61 25.23 32.46
N PRO A 45 36.28 24.05 31.92
CA PRO A 45 36.72 23.63 30.58
C PRO A 45 35.49 23.45 29.67
N SER A 46 35.45 23.87 28.40
CA SER A 46 36.40 23.72 27.29
C SER A 46 36.36 22.32 26.66
N VAL A 47 35.58 22.20 25.59
CA VAL A 47 35.62 21.08 24.63
C VAL A 47 36.94 21.06 23.87
N PRO A 48 37.46 19.87 23.53
CA PRO A 48 37.29 19.29 22.19
C PRO A 48 36.52 17.94 22.28
N GLU A 49 36.33 17.10 21.25
CA GLU A 49 36.97 16.96 19.92
C GLU A 49 35.99 16.39 18.87
N SER A 50 36.36 16.43 17.58
CA SER A 50 35.53 15.92 16.47
C SER A 50 35.95 14.54 15.95
N ALA A 51 34.96 13.82 15.42
CA ALA A 51 35.06 12.79 14.36
C ALA A 51 35.63 11.38 14.68
N VAL A 52 34.71 10.44 14.96
CA VAL A 52 34.65 9.04 14.47
C VAL A 52 33.18 8.56 14.64
N VAL A 53 32.55 7.70 13.83
CA VAL A 53 32.95 7.00 12.58
C VAL A 53 31.71 6.85 11.66
N SER A 54 31.89 6.41 10.41
CA SER A 54 30.85 6.21 9.39
C SER A 54 29.74 5.20 9.76
N PRO A 55 28.53 5.29 9.15
CA PRO A 55 27.51 4.26 9.28
C PRO A 55 27.96 2.92 8.65
N SER A 56 27.67 1.82 9.33
CA SER A 56 27.94 0.45 8.85
C SER A 56 26.83 -0.04 7.90
N PRO A 57 27.15 -0.77 6.82
CA PRO A 57 26.17 -1.09 5.77
C PRO A 57 25.31 -2.32 6.04
N SER A 58 24.06 -2.24 5.57
CA SER A 58 23.24 -3.32 4.99
C SER A 58 23.66 -4.77 5.28
N ALA A 59 23.10 -5.35 6.35
CA ALA A 59 23.07 -6.80 6.51
C ALA A 59 21.99 -7.39 5.59
N ALA A 60 22.39 -7.78 4.37
CA ALA A 60 21.47 -8.46 3.45
C ALA A 60 21.04 -9.82 4.02
N LEU A 61 19.73 -10.04 4.15
CA LEU A 61 19.18 -11.36 4.42
C LEU A 61 19.57 -12.32 3.27
N PRO A 62 19.96 -13.57 3.56
CA PRO A 62 20.22 -14.55 2.52
C PRO A 62 18.90 -14.86 1.78
N PRO A 63 18.94 -15.13 0.46
CA PRO A 63 17.77 -15.59 -0.25
C PRO A 63 17.30 -16.96 0.29
N PRO A 64 15.99 -17.25 0.29
CA PRO A 64 15.49 -18.59 0.60
C PRO A 64 16.07 -19.62 -0.38
N ALA A 65 16.25 -20.85 0.08
CA ALA A 65 16.92 -21.89 -0.70
C ALA A 65 16.07 -22.36 -1.89
N GLU A 66 16.64 -22.30 -3.10
CA GLU A 66 16.12 -23.01 -4.27
C GLU A 66 16.37 -24.51 -4.11
N GLU A 67 15.32 -25.28 -3.81
CA GLU A 67 15.38 -26.74 -3.69
C GLU A 67 15.65 -27.38 -5.06
N SER A 68 16.93 -27.62 -5.35
CA SER A 68 17.35 -28.33 -6.56
C SER A 68 17.12 -29.83 -6.44
N GLY A 69 16.33 -30.39 -7.37
CA GLY A 69 15.92 -31.80 -7.37
C GLY A 69 17.08 -32.83 -7.40
N PRO A 70 16.84 -34.07 -6.93
CA PRO A 70 17.90 -34.98 -6.50
C PRO A 70 18.56 -35.81 -7.63
N ALA A 71 19.84 -36.15 -7.44
CA ALA A 71 20.61 -37.03 -8.32
C ALA A 71 21.05 -38.35 -7.63
N ALA A 72 20.31 -39.42 -7.91
CA ALA A 72 20.68 -40.85 -7.93
C ALA A 72 21.69 -41.46 -6.91
N GLY A 73 21.18 -42.39 -6.07
CA GLY A 73 21.93 -43.54 -5.52
C GLY A 73 21.89 -43.69 -3.99
N GLY A 74 21.53 -44.84 -3.39
CA GLY A 74 20.94 -46.06 -3.95
C GLY A 74 21.01 -47.28 -3.01
N THR A 75 20.14 -48.29 -3.24
CA THR A 75 20.13 -49.66 -2.66
C THR A 75 19.21 -49.96 -1.45
N GLY A 76 18.12 -50.71 -1.71
CA GLY A 76 17.45 -51.63 -0.76
C GLY A 76 16.34 -51.07 0.14
N ILE A 77 15.30 -51.82 0.55
CA ILE A 77 14.81 -53.18 0.19
C ILE A 77 13.31 -53.35 0.56
N GLY A 78 12.56 -54.19 -0.18
CA GLY A 78 11.14 -54.56 0.05
C GLY A 78 10.14 -53.66 -0.72
N ALA A 79 9.25 -54.11 -1.63
CA ALA A 79 8.36 -55.30 -1.72
C ALA A 79 7.24 -55.31 -0.65
N SER A 80 5.95 -55.40 -0.96
CA SER A 80 5.21 -55.90 -2.15
C SER A 80 3.97 -55.03 -2.48
N SER A 81 3.62 -54.81 -3.77
CA SER A 81 2.58 -55.53 -4.56
C SER A 81 1.10 -55.24 -4.13
N ALA A 82 0.10 -55.02 -5.00
CA ALA A 82 0.01 -55.30 -6.44
C ALA A 82 -0.96 -54.39 -7.25
N LYS A 83 -0.53 -54.03 -8.48
CA LYS A 83 -1.23 -54.24 -9.76
C LYS A 83 -2.69 -53.72 -9.96
N GLY A 84 -2.82 -52.62 -10.71
CA GLY A 84 -3.95 -52.30 -11.59
C GLY A 84 -3.44 -51.80 -12.95
N LYS A 85 -4.08 -52.16 -14.07
CA LYS A 85 -3.55 -51.91 -15.45
C LYS A 85 -4.67 -51.56 -16.44
N ASN A 86 -4.45 -50.51 -17.24
CA ASN A 86 -4.78 -50.30 -18.68
C ASN A 86 -4.32 -48.86 -19.03
N THR A 87 -3.64 -48.47 -20.13
CA THR A 87 -3.40 -48.92 -21.53
C THR A 87 -4.48 -48.54 -22.56
N GLY A 88 -4.08 -47.76 -23.57
CA GLY A 88 -4.92 -47.08 -24.57
C GLY A 88 -4.63 -45.57 -24.52
N THR A 89 -3.83 -44.92 -25.38
CA THR A 89 -3.50 -45.10 -26.81
C THR A 89 -4.68 -44.87 -27.75
N SER A 90 -4.68 -43.70 -28.39
CA SER A 90 -5.14 -43.39 -29.76
C SER A 90 -4.50 -42.06 -30.19
N ALA A 91 -4.37 -41.81 -31.50
CA ALA A 91 -3.55 -40.70 -32.00
C ALA A 91 -4.05 -40.14 -33.35
N VAL A 92 -3.92 -38.81 -33.51
CA VAL A 92 -3.90 -38.03 -34.77
C VAL A 92 -5.17 -38.08 -35.66
N LYS A 93 -5.60 -36.92 -36.20
CA LYS A 93 -5.69 -36.63 -37.66
C LYS A 93 -6.66 -35.48 -38.03
N GLU A 94 -6.11 -34.34 -38.47
CA GLU A 94 -6.65 -33.53 -39.58
C GLU A 94 -6.23 -34.19 -40.93
N PRO A 95 -6.87 -33.98 -42.12
CA PRO A 95 -7.33 -32.65 -42.60
C PRO A 95 -8.51 -32.64 -43.65
N GLU A 96 -8.69 -31.45 -44.25
CA GLU A 96 -9.25 -31.12 -45.60
C GLU A 96 -10.77 -31.03 -45.91
N SER A 97 -11.17 -29.79 -46.28
CA SER A 97 -11.76 -29.35 -47.56
C SER A 97 -13.08 -29.95 -48.12
N GLY A 98 -13.99 -29.06 -48.57
CA GLY A 98 -15.16 -29.43 -49.40
C GLY A 98 -16.06 -28.26 -49.85
N THR A 99 -16.08 -27.98 -51.15
CA THR A 99 -17.01 -27.12 -51.94
C THR A 99 -17.01 -27.63 -53.40
N PRO A 100 -17.92 -27.23 -54.33
CA PRO A 100 -18.92 -26.15 -54.31
C PRO A 100 -20.37 -26.75 -54.33
N ASP A 101 -21.45 -26.30 -55.01
CA ASP A 101 -21.67 -25.26 -56.04
C ASP A 101 -23.17 -24.88 -56.22
N GLY A 102 -23.42 -23.75 -56.90
CA GLY A 102 -24.69 -23.39 -57.58
C GLY A 102 -25.83 -22.77 -56.75
N THR A 103 -26.71 -21.90 -57.30
CA THR A 103 -26.74 -21.21 -58.61
C THR A 103 -27.68 -19.98 -58.55
N ASP A 104 -27.30 -18.86 -59.21
CA ASP A 104 -28.09 -17.68 -59.67
C ASP A 104 -29.16 -16.96 -58.82
N GLY A 105 -29.26 -15.63 -59.03
CA GLY A 105 -30.37 -14.79 -58.52
C GLY A 105 -30.04 -13.30 -58.42
N ALA A 106 -30.14 -12.54 -59.52
CA ALA A 106 -29.60 -11.17 -59.61
C ALA A 106 -30.57 -10.01 -59.31
N ALA A 107 -30.02 -8.94 -58.73
CA ALA A 107 -30.53 -7.55 -58.65
C ALA A 107 -31.81 -7.31 -57.78
N ALA A 108 -32.04 -6.12 -57.19
CA ALA A 108 -31.39 -4.81 -57.37
C ALA A 108 -31.26 -4.01 -56.05
N SER A 109 -30.48 -2.92 -56.07
CA SER A 109 -30.12 -2.08 -54.92
C SER A 109 -31.16 -1.01 -54.53
N THR A 110 -30.88 -0.29 -53.42
CA THR A 110 -31.35 1.08 -53.02
C THR A 110 -32.29 1.11 -51.80
N PRO A 111 -32.10 2.00 -50.79
CA PRO A 111 -30.90 2.76 -50.39
C PRO A 111 -30.45 2.50 -48.93
N GLU A 112 -29.38 3.17 -48.55
CA GLU A 112 -28.92 3.41 -47.18
C GLU A 112 -30.04 3.99 -46.26
N GLN A 113 -30.23 3.39 -45.08
CA GLN A 113 -30.93 4.01 -43.95
C GLN A 113 -30.03 3.97 -42.71
N ALA A 114 -29.75 5.15 -42.14
CA ALA A 114 -28.89 5.29 -40.98
C ALA A 114 -29.61 4.92 -39.66
N GLY A 115 -28.84 4.46 -38.68
CA GLY A 115 -29.13 4.77 -37.28
C GLY A 115 -29.69 3.67 -36.37
N THR A 116 -28.97 2.54 -36.23
CA THR A 116 -28.85 1.88 -34.92
C THR A 116 -27.38 1.49 -34.71
N PRO A 117 -26.63 2.11 -33.77
CA PRO A 117 -25.36 1.55 -33.34
C PRO A 117 -25.62 0.25 -32.58
N GLU A 118 -25.10 -0.86 -33.07
CA GLU A 118 -25.27 -2.16 -32.44
C GLU A 118 -24.60 -2.16 -31.07
N PHE A 119 -25.40 -2.40 -30.01
CA PHE A 119 -24.92 -2.41 -28.63
C PHE A 119 -24.20 -3.74 -28.35
N ALA A 120 -23.01 -3.90 -28.93
CA ALA A 120 -22.04 -4.87 -28.48
C ALA A 120 -21.76 -4.63 -26.98
N PRO A 121 -21.60 -5.68 -26.15
CA PRO A 121 -21.25 -5.53 -24.74
C PRO A 121 -19.86 -4.89 -24.64
N GLN A 122 -19.84 -3.58 -24.40
CA GLN A 122 -18.60 -2.81 -24.32
C GLN A 122 -17.79 -3.30 -23.13
N GLN A 123 -16.55 -3.75 -23.37
CA GLN A 123 -15.66 -4.14 -22.29
C GLN A 123 -15.37 -2.90 -21.42
N PRO A 124 -15.22 -3.07 -20.10
CA PRO A 124 -14.98 -1.93 -19.21
C PRO A 124 -13.63 -1.28 -19.55
N GLU A 125 -13.70 -0.07 -20.13
CA GLU A 125 -12.54 0.76 -20.50
C GLU A 125 -11.64 1.09 -19.30
N THR A 126 -12.18 1.02 -18.08
CA THR A 126 -11.44 1.09 -16.80
C THR A 126 -12.07 0.13 -15.78
N ILE A 127 -11.25 -0.37 -14.85
CA ILE A 127 -11.71 -1.15 -13.69
C ILE A 127 -11.75 -0.28 -12.43
N THR A 128 -12.66 -0.58 -11.51
CA THR A 128 -12.84 0.14 -10.25
C THR A 128 -12.59 -0.81 -9.08
N CYS A 129 -11.56 -0.54 -8.28
CA CYS A 129 -11.18 -1.35 -7.12
C CYS A 129 -11.31 -0.52 -5.83
N THR A 130 -11.49 -1.16 -4.68
CA THR A 130 -11.51 -0.48 -3.37
C THR A 130 -10.38 -0.98 -2.49
N ILE A 131 -9.50 -0.08 -2.05
CA ILE A 131 -8.31 -0.38 -1.26
C ILE A 131 -8.38 0.24 0.14
N ALA A 132 -8.05 -0.54 1.17
CA ALA A 132 -7.88 -0.10 2.55
C ALA A 132 -6.50 -0.53 3.09
N ILE A 133 -5.99 0.19 4.10
CA ILE A 133 -4.70 -0.06 4.74
C ILE A 133 -4.86 0.07 6.26
N ASP A 134 -4.54 -0.97 7.02
CA ASP A 134 -4.55 -0.92 8.49
C ASP A 134 -3.36 -1.65 9.14
N CYS A 135 -3.04 -1.23 10.37
CA CYS A 135 -1.94 -1.74 11.18
C CYS A 135 -2.43 -2.14 12.58
N LYS A 136 -3.68 -2.62 12.69
CA LYS A 136 -4.35 -2.84 13.99
C LYS A 136 -3.59 -3.78 14.92
N ALA A 137 -2.97 -4.84 14.41
CA ALA A 137 -2.19 -5.78 15.22
C ALA A 137 -0.97 -5.12 15.91
N ALA A 138 -0.42 -4.05 15.34
CA ALA A 138 0.67 -3.30 15.98
C ALA A 138 0.21 -2.53 17.23
N LEU A 139 -1.08 -2.25 17.42
CA LEU A 139 -1.60 -1.59 18.62
C LEU A 139 -1.41 -2.45 19.88
N ASP A 140 -1.40 -3.78 19.73
CA ASP A 140 -1.25 -4.73 20.84
C ASP A 140 0.23 -5.05 21.15
N VAL A 141 1.17 -4.57 20.32
CA VAL A 141 2.61 -4.86 20.43
C VAL A 141 3.46 -3.60 20.58
N GLU A 142 3.36 -2.65 19.64
CA GLU A 142 4.07 -1.37 19.64
C GLU A 142 3.06 -0.21 19.46
N PRO A 143 2.25 0.10 20.49
CA PRO A 143 1.17 1.09 20.39
C PRO A 143 1.66 2.49 20.02
N ASP A 144 2.85 2.91 20.47
CA ASP A 144 3.37 4.25 20.16
C ASP A 144 3.73 4.38 18.67
N LEU A 145 4.31 3.34 18.07
CA LEU A 145 4.59 3.26 16.63
C LEU A 145 3.28 3.29 15.82
N ALA A 146 2.30 2.47 16.21
CA ALA A 146 1.01 2.41 15.53
C ALA A 146 0.27 3.76 15.58
N ASN A 147 0.18 4.37 16.76
CA ASN A 147 -0.49 5.65 16.97
C ASN A 147 0.24 6.84 16.32
N ALA A 148 1.56 6.75 16.12
CA ALA A 148 2.33 7.76 15.38
C ALA A 148 1.97 7.83 13.88
N VAL A 149 1.42 6.76 13.30
CA VAL A 149 0.93 6.73 11.90
C VAL A 149 -0.59 6.86 11.82
N SER A 150 -1.35 6.21 12.72
CA SER A 150 -2.80 6.39 12.82
C SER A 150 -3.34 6.00 14.20
N SER A 151 -4.04 6.91 14.85
CA SER A 151 -4.73 6.63 16.11
C SER A 151 -5.85 5.60 15.91
N GLY A 152 -5.73 4.43 16.53
CA GLY A 152 -6.62 3.29 16.24
C GLY A 152 -6.24 2.50 14.96
N GLY A 153 -5.01 2.66 14.47
CA GLY A 153 -4.35 1.75 13.55
C GLY A 153 -4.99 1.61 12.17
N THR A 154 -5.73 2.62 11.67
CA THR A 154 -6.33 2.58 10.32
C THR A 154 -5.70 3.68 9.47
N ILE A 155 -4.74 3.31 8.63
CA ILE A 155 -3.92 4.24 7.84
C ILE A 155 -4.71 4.82 6.66
N LEU A 156 -5.51 3.97 5.99
CA LEU A 156 -6.38 4.36 4.90
C LEU A 156 -7.70 3.58 5.03
N GLY A 157 -8.81 4.30 5.22
CA GLY A 157 -10.15 3.72 5.05
C GLY A 157 -10.41 3.28 3.60
N GLY A 158 -11.55 2.65 3.33
CA GLY A 158 -11.86 2.17 1.97
C GLY A 158 -11.86 3.30 0.93
N LYS A 159 -10.77 3.38 0.16
CA LYS A 159 -10.59 4.34 -0.94
C LYS A 159 -10.84 3.64 -2.26
N THR A 160 -11.79 4.13 -3.03
CA THR A 160 -11.98 3.69 -4.41
C THR A 160 -10.86 4.24 -5.31
N VAL A 161 -10.40 3.40 -6.25
CA VAL A 161 -9.45 3.76 -7.32
C VAL A 161 -9.99 3.24 -8.64
N THR A 162 -9.90 4.07 -9.67
CA THR A 162 -10.17 3.69 -11.07
C THR A 162 -8.84 3.50 -11.78
N LEU A 163 -8.68 2.40 -12.51
CA LEU A 163 -7.43 1.92 -13.09
C LEU A 163 -7.67 1.41 -14.52
N ASP A 164 -6.62 1.34 -15.33
CA ASP A 164 -6.68 0.71 -16.64
C ASP A 164 -6.82 -0.83 -16.51
N PRO A 165 -7.49 -1.51 -17.45
CA PRO A 165 -7.58 -2.98 -17.45
C PRO A 165 -6.19 -3.64 -17.48
N GLY A 166 -5.99 -4.64 -16.62
CA GLY A 166 -4.69 -5.31 -16.45
C GLY A 166 -3.79 -4.74 -15.35
N ALA A 167 -4.18 -3.63 -14.71
CA ALA A 167 -3.48 -3.07 -13.56
C ALA A 167 -3.35 -4.07 -12.39
N THR A 168 -2.31 -3.90 -11.57
CA THR A 168 -1.98 -4.82 -10.47
C THR A 168 -2.29 -4.23 -9.09
N VAL A 169 -2.26 -5.07 -8.04
CA VAL A 169 -2.36 -4.61 -6.64
C VAL A 169 -1.31 -3.53 -6.31
N TYR A 170 -0.12 -3.62 -6.89
CA TYR A 170 0.92 -2.59 -6.78
C TYR A 170 0.51 -1.25 -7.43
N ASP A 171 -0.21 -1.28 -8.56
CA ASP A 171 -0.73 -0.08 -9.20
C ASP A 171 -1.88 0.55 -8.40
N ALA A 172 -2.77 -0.27 -7.84
CA ALA A 172 -3.82 0.19 -6.93
C ALA A 172 -3.27 0.84 -5.66
N LEU A 173 -2.22 0.26 -5.04
CA LEU A 173 -1.53 0.88 -3.92
C LEU A 173 -0.90 2.22 -4.34
N ARG A 174 -0.25 2.29 -5.50
CA ARG A 174 0.34 3.53 -6.03
C ARG A 174 -0.72 4.61 -6.33
N ALA A 175 -1.93 4.22 -6.74
CA ALA A 175 -3.09 5.10 -6.94
C ALA A 175 -3.77 5.55 -5.63
N THR A 176 -3.28 5.15 -4.45
CA THR A 176 -3.70 5.74 -3.17
C THR A 176 -3.02 7.08 -2.90
N GLY A 177 -1.77 7.25 -3.34
CA GLY A 177 -0.89 8.35 -2.94
C GLY A 177 -0.22 8.18 -1.57
N VAL A 178 -0.42 7.03 -0.89
CA VAL A 178 0.26 6.70 0.37
C VAL A 178 1.74 6.37 0.11
N THR A 179 2.63 6.79 1.01
CA THR A 179 4.07 6.48 0.93
C THR A 179 4.30 5.00 1.24
N PHE A 180 5.11 4.31 0.43
CA PHE A 180 5.52 2.93 0.70
C PHE A 180 6.91 2.62 0.14
N SER A 181 7.53 1.55 0.62
CA SER A 181 8.78 0.99 0.10
C SER A 181 8.61 -0.48 -0.29
N GLY A 182 9.24 -0.88 -1.38
CA GLY A 182 9.18 -2.26 -1.91
C GLY A 182 8.86 -2.31 -3.40
N LYS A 183 8.64 -3.52 -3.91
CA LYS A 183 8.25 -3.80 -5.31
C LYS A 183 7.31 -5.02 -5.38
N SER A 184 7.87 -6.23 -5.47
CA SER A 184 7.09 -7.48 -5.50
C SER A 184 6.37 -7.70 -4.17
N TYR A 185 7.12 -7.54 -3.08
CA TYR A 185 6.64 -7.39 -1.72
C TYR A 185 6.87 -5.93 -1.27
N ILE A 186 6.04 -5.45 -0.35
CA ILE A 186 6.08 -4.10 0.22
C ILE A 186 6.63 -4.22 1.63
N SER A 187 7.80 -3.66 1.89
CA SER A 187 8.49 -3.77 3.18
C SER A 187 8.09 -2.68 4.18
N SER A 188 7.47 -1.59 3.72
CA SER A 188 7.07 -0.48 4.59
C SER A 188 5.92 0.32 3.99
N ILE A 189 4.99 0.79 4.82
CA ILE A 189 3.92 1.74 4.44
C ILE A 189 3.87 2.86 5.48
N ASN A 190 3.90 4.11 4.99
CA ASN A 190 4.21 5.31 5.74
C ASN A 190 5.51 5.18 6.56
N SER A 191 5.39 4.95 7.87
CA SER A 191 6.53 4.86 8.81
C SER A 191 6.56 3.53 9.58
N ILE A 192 5.76 2.54 9.17
CA ILE A 192 5.75 1.19 9.76
C ILE A 192 6.34 0.22 8.73
N SER A 193 7.38 -0.47 9.14
CA SER A 193 8.19 -1.38 8.32
C SER A 193 8.11 -2.81 8.84
N GLU A 194 8.47 -3.78 8.01
CA GLU A 194 8.71 -5.15 8.47
C GLU A 194 9.80 -5.20 9.55
N GLY A 195 9.62 -6.07 10.54
CA GLY A 195 10.51 -6.18 11.69
C GLY A 195 10.23 -5.19 12.83
N ASP A 196 9.52 -4.08 12.60
CA ASP A 196 9.31 -3.04 13.63
C ASP A 196 8.51 -3.54 14.86
N CYS A 197 7.61 -4.53 14.69
CA CYS A 197 6.95 -5.24 15.79
C CYS A 197 7.51 -6.66 16.00
N GLY A 198 8.81 -6.84 15.79
CA GLY A 198 9.53 -8.12 15.93
C GLY A 198 9.70 -8.91 14.63
N PRO A 199 10.49 -9.99 14.61
CA PRO A 199 10.94 -10.69 13.40
C PRO A 199 9.85 -11.46 12.64
N GLN A 200 8.61 -11.47 13.14
CA GLN A 200 7.43 -12.03 12.49
C GLN A 200 6.44 -10.95 11.98
N SER A 201 6.85 -9.68 12.04
CA SER A 201 6.03 -8.54 11.65
C SER A 201 6.32 -8.04 10.24
N GLY A 202 5.29 -7.59 9.52
CA GLY A 202 5.41 -7.22 8.10
C GLY A 202 4.07 -6.89 7.44
N TRP A 203 4.11 -6.53 6.16
CA TRP A 203 2.94 -6.12 5.39
C TRP A 203 2.42 -7.23 4.49
N MET A 204 1.19 -7.67 4.74
CA MET A 204 0.50 -8.63 3.86
C MET A 204 -0.68 -7.95 3.16
N TYR A 205 -1.00 -8.40 1.95
CA TYR A 205 -2.19 -7.97 1.22
C TYR A 205 -3.15 -9.13 1.00
N SER A 206 -4.44 -8.85 1.08
CA SER A 206 -5.52 -9.75 0.71
C SER A 206 -6.38 -9.10 -0.38
N VAL A 207 -6.89 -9.90 -1.33
CA VAL A 207 -7.87 -9.48 -2.35
C VAL A 207 -9.14 -10.28 -2.14
N ASN A 208 -10.27 -9.59 -1.96
CA ASN A 208 -11.61 -10.12 -1.65
C ASN A 208 -11.73 -10.95 -0.34
N GLY A 209 -10.62 -11.12 0.38
CA GLY A 209 -10.52 -11.86 1.65
C GLY A 209 -9.33 -12.83 1.63
N ASP A 210 -9.04 -13.40 0.48
CA ASP A 210 -7.94 -14.34 0.26
C ASP A 210 -6.58 -13.64 0.25
N TYR A 211 -5.55 -14.30 0.78
CA TYR A 211 -4.16 -13.83 0.77
C TYR A 211 -3.36 -14.50 -0.35
N PRO A 212 -3.01 -13.79 -1.44
CA PRO A 212 -2.34 -14.43 -2.56
C PRO A 212 -0.85 -14.66 -2.26
N GLY A 213 -0.38 -15.90 -2.37
CA GLY A 213 1.02 -16.30 -2.21
C GLY A 213 1.96 -15.83 -3.34
N VAL A 214 1.70 -14.64 -3.91
CA VAL A 214 2.46 -14.03 -5.02
C VAL A 214 2.68 -12.54 -4.76
N GLY A 215 3.71 -11.96 -5.39
CA GLY A 215 3.97 -10.52 -5.26
C GLY A 215 2.82 -9.65 -5.78
N CYS A 216 2.61 -8.49 -5.17
CA CYS A 216 1.56 -7.53 -5.55
C CYS A 216 1.72 -6.94 -6.97
N THR A 217 2.90 -7.08 -7.58
CA THR A 217 3.17 -6.78 -9.01
C THR A 217 2.85 -7.94 -9.96
N LYS A 218 2.32 -9.05 -9.45
CA LYS A 218 1.91 -10.24 -10.21
C LYS A 218 0.42 -10.53 -10.12
N TYR A 219 -0.27 -10.01 -9.11
CA TYR A 219 -1.73 -10.09 -9.01
C TYR A 219 -2.36 -8.98 -9.86
N THR A 220 -2.90 -9.35 -11.03
CA THR A 220 -3.75 -8.49 -11.86
C THR A 220 -5.17 -8.41 -11.28
N LEU A 221 -5.73 -7.21 -11.25
CA LEU A 221 -7.02 -6.92 -10.65
C LEU A 221 -8.19 -7.07 -11.64
N SER A 222 -9.36 -7.34 -11.08
CA SER A 222 -10.67 -7.31 -11.74
C SER A 222 -11.49 -6.10 -11.28
N ASP A 223 -12.53 -5.76 -12.04
CA ASP A 223 -13.51 -4.77 -11.62
C ASP A 223 -14.25 -5.23 -10.36
N GLY A 224 -14.44 -4.33 -9.39
CA GLY A 224 -15.05 -4.61 -8.09
C GLY A 224 -14.09 -5.11 -7.00
N ASP A 225 -12.83 -5.44 -7.29
CA ASP A 225 -11.90 -6.05 -6.33
C ASP A 225 -11.69 -5.21 -5.05
N SER A 226 -11.76 -5.89 -3.89
CA SER A 226 -11.53 -5.30 -2.57
C SER A 226 -10.15 -5.70 -2.01
N ILE A 227 -9.23 -4.75 -2.01
CA ILE A 227 -7.85 -4.92 -1.56
C ILE A 227 -7.74 -4.46 -0.10
N ARG A 228 -7.08 -5.24 0.76
CA ARG A 228 -6.67 -4.79 2.09
C ARG A 228 -5.19 -5.06 2.32
N TRP A 229 -4.43 -4.02 2.61
CA TRP A 229 -3.10 -4.14 3.20
C TRP A 229 -3.25 -4.16 4.71
N ARG A 230 -2.71 -5.18 5.36
CA ARG A 230 -2.80 -5.39 6.80
C ARG A 230 -1.42 -5.71 7.35
N TYR A 231 -1.00 -4.98 8.37
CA TYR A 231 0.22 -5.29 9.10
C TYR A 231 -0.01 -6.45 10.06
N THR A 232 0.83 -7.48 9.95
CA THR A 232 0.92 -8.63 10.87
C THR A 232 2.03 -8.39 11.87
N CYS A 233 1.90 -8.94 13.08
CA CYS A 233 2.98 -9.16 14.04
C CYS A 233 3.33 -10.67 14.21
N ASN A 234 2.56 -11.58 13.61
CA ASN A 234 2.71 -13.04 13.77
C ASN A 234 2.58 -13.83 12.45
N MET A 235 3.39 -13.47 11.43
CA MET A 235 3.41 -14.12 10.10
C MET A 235 2.04 -14.32 9.44
N GLY A 236 1.06 -13.45 9.73
CA GLY A 236 -0.29 -13.50 9.16
C GLY A 236 -1.36 -14.17 10.04
N ALA A 237 -0.97 -14.93 11.06
CA ALA A 237 -1.92 -15.70 11.89
C ALA A 237 -2.84 -14.83 12.77
N ASP A 238 -2.42 -13.60 13.05
CA ASP A 238 -3.16 -12.56 13.76
C ASP A 238 -4.17 -11.80 12.88
N ILE A 239 -3.94 -11.75 11.57
CA ILE A 239 -4.81 -11.12 10.57
C ILE A 239 -5.65 -12.14 9.76
N GLY A 240 -5.39 -13.43 9.94
CA GLY A 240 -6.13 -14.53 9.30
C GLY A 240 -5.70 -14.78 7.85
N ALA A 241 -4.39 -14.89 7.63
CA ALA A 241 -3.77 -15.35 6.38
C ALA A 241 -3.42 -16.85 6.41
#